data_AF-A0A3B9I5K2-F1
#
_entry.id   AF-A0A3B9I5K2-F1
#
_cell.length_a   1.000
_cell.length_b   1.000
_cell.length_c   1.000
_cell.angle_alpha   90.00
_cell.angle_beta   90.00
_cell.angle_gamma   90.00
#
_symmetry.space_group_name_H-M   'P 1'
#
loop_
_entity.id
_entity.type
_entity.pdbx_description
1 polymer ?
#
loop_
_entity_poly.entity_id
_entity_poly.type
_entity_poly.pdbx_seq_one_letter_code
_entity_poly.pdbx_strand_id
1 'polypeptide(L)'
;GLVAVTAGCDIVSYGGAAVIGMLASVALLFGIEFIDRKLKIDDPVGAIGVHGLCGALGTFCVGIFATDGGLLYGGGVSLLMIQSLGVFAVATWTLSTTYVLFKAIDLTVGLRVSEEEETSGLDIEEHGIESYADFAPRILYIK
;
A
#
# COMPACT_ATOMS: atom_id res chain seq x y z
N GLY A 1 7.49 -8.49 -2.95
CA GLY A 1 8.90 -8.89 -2.82
C GLY A 1 9.71 -7.84 -2.08
N LEU A 2 10.19 -6.81 -2.77
CA LEU A 2 11.07 -5.77 -2.21
C LEU A 2 10.52 -5.13 -0.93
N VAL A 3 9.27 -4.66 -0.96
CA VAL A 3 8.63 -4.04 0.21
C VAL A 3 8.57 -4.98 1.42
N ALA A 4 8.27 -6.26 1.22
CA ALA A 4 8.14 -7.21 2.32
C ALA A 4 9.49 -7.55 2.96
N VAL A 5 10.58 -7.59 2.18
CA VAL A 5 11.90 -7.90 2.75
C VAL A 5 12.55 -6.71 3.44
N THR A 6 12.09 -5.48 3.19
CA THR A 6 12.67 -4.24 3.74
C THR A 6 12.86 -4.27 5.25
N ALA A 7 11.88 -4.77 6.01
CA ALA A 7 11.92 -4.74 7.48
C ALA A 7 12.97 -5.68 8.09
N GLY A 8 13.43 -6.70 7.36
CA GLY A 8 14.36 -7.72 7.86
C GLY A 8 15.55 -7.96 6.95
N CYS A 9 15.85 -7.05 6.04
CA CYS A 9 16.83 -7.27 4.97
C CYS A 9 18.25 -7.54 5.49
N ASP A 10 18.56 -7.10 6.70
CA ASP A 10 19.83 -7.24 7.40
C ASP A 10 19.88 -8.43 8.38
N ILE A 11 18.73 -8.97 8.79
CA ILE A 11 18.63 -9.95 9.89
C ILE A 11 17.95 -11.28 9.50
N VAL A 12 17.48 -11.45 8.26
CA VAL A 12 16.96 -12.74 7.77
C VAL A 12 17.98 -13.44 6.87
N SER A 13 17.95 -14.78 6.85
CA SER A 13 18.78 -15.57 5.94
C SER A 13 18.33 -15.42 4.47
N TYR A 14 19.19 -15.74 3.50
CA TYR A 14 18.82 -15.73 2.07
C TYR A 14 17.60 -16.60 1.75
N GLY A 15 17.52 -17.78 2.38
CA GLY A 15 16.36 -18.66 2.28
C GLY A 15 15.09 -18.03 2.87
N GLY A 16 15.21 -17.40 4.04
CA GLY A 16 14.12 -16.63 4.66
C GLY A 16 13.64 -15.49 3.78
N ALA A 17 14.55 -14.70 3.20
CA ALA A 17 14.24 -13.61 2.28
C ALA A 17 13.45 -14.09 1.04
N ALA A 18 13.87 -15.22 0.44
CA ALA A 18 13.15 -15.82 -0.68
C ALA A 18 11.71 -16.23 -0.30
N VAL A 19 11.53 -16.84 0.88
CA VAL A 19 10.22 -17.22 1.40
C VAL A 19 9.34 -15.99 1.66
N ILE A 20 9.87 -14.94 2.28
CA ILE A 20 9.14 -13.68 2.51
C ILE A 20 8.67 -13.08 1.17
N GLY A 21 9.54 -13.10 0.16
CA GLY A 21 9.19 -12.64 -1.18
C GLY A 21 8.00 -13.42 -1.79
N MET A 22 8.02 -14.75 -1.69
CA MET A 22 6.94 -15.61 -2.17
C MET A 22 5.62 -15.38 -1.41
N LEU A 23 5.67 -15.30 -0.08
CA LEU A 23 4.51 -15.00 0.75
C LEU A 23 3.90 -13.65 0.39
N ALA A 24 4.73 -12.63 0.14
CA ALA A 24 4.28 -11.32 -0.28
C ALA A 24 3.56 -11.35 -1.63
N SER A 25 4.04 -12.13 -2.60
CA SER A 25 3.39 -12.26 -3.91
C SER A 25 1.99 -12.89 -3.78
N VAL A 26 1.87 -13.94 -2.98
CA VAL A 26 0.57 -14.59 -2.71
C VAL A 26 -0.38 -13.61 -2.02
N ALA A 27 0.11 -12.92 -0.98
CA ALA A 27 -0.69 -11.96 -0.23
C ALA A 27 -1.14 -10.79 -1.11
N LEU A 28 -0.28 -10.29 -2.01
CA LEU A 28 -0.61 -9.22 -2.94
C LEU A 28 -1.73 -9.61 -3.90
N LEU A 29 -1.65 -10.80 -4.51
CA LEU A 29 -2.65 -11.28 -5.48
C LEU A 29 -4.05 -11.33 -4.89
N PHE A 30 -4.18 -11.87 -3.67
CA PHE A 30 -5.47 -11.94 -3.00
C PHE A 30 -5.86 -10.62 -2.32
N GLY A 31 -4.87 -9.84 -1.87
CA GLY A 31 -5.07 -8.57 -1.18
C GLY A 31 -5.68 -7.50 -2.09
N ILE A 32 -5.12 -7.31 -3.29
CA ILE A 32 -5.66 -6.33 -4.26
C ILE A 32 -7.10 -6.70 -4.65
N GLU A 33 -7.33 -7.96 -5.04
CA GLU A 33 -8.68 -8.43 -5.40
C GLU A 33 -9.69 -8.20 -4.26
N PHE A 34 -9.28 -8.41 -3.01
CA PHE A 34 -10.13 -8.14 -1.85
C PHE A 34 -10.40 -6.64 -1.65
N ILE A 35 -9.36 -5.80 -1.71
CA ILE A 35 -9.48 -4.35 -1.53
C ILE A 35 -10.39 -3.75 -2.61
N ASP A 36 -10.10 -4.06 -3.87
CA ASP A 36 -10.79 -3.44 -5.00
C ASP A 36 -12.21 -3.98 -5.15
N ARG A 37 -12.39 -5.31 -5.12
CA ARG A 37 -13.69 -5.92 -5.46
C ARG A 37 -14.61 -6.14 -4.27
N LYS A 38 -14.06 -6.38 -3.08
CA LYS A 38 -14.86 -6.67 -1.88
C LYS A 38 -15.04 -5.43 -1.02
N LEU A 39 -13.96 -4.70 -0.75
CA LEU A 39 -14.05 -3.44 0.01
C LEU A 39 -14.49 -2.26 -0.85
N LYS A 40 -14.40 -2.37 -2.19
CA LYS A 40 -14.74 -1.30 -3.14
C LYS A 40 -13.96 -0.02 -2.85
N ILE A 41 -12.69 -0.19 -2.49
CA ILE A 41 -11.75 0.91 -2.29
C ILE A 41 -11.01 1.10 -3.60
N ASP A 42 -11.11 2.30 -4.15
CA ASP A 42 -10.37 2.70 -5.35
C ASP A 42 -8.94 3.07 -4.97
N ASP A 43 -8.02 2.09 -5.06
CA ASP A 43 -6.59 2.24 -4.81
C ASP A 43 -5.82 2.24 -6.15
N PRO A 44 -5.78 3.38 -6.87
CA PRO A 44 -5.41 3.44 -8.29
C PRO A 44 -3.98 2.98 -8.58
N VAL A 45 -3.09 3.06 -7.59
CA VAL A 45 -1.68 2.65 -7.71
C VAL A 45 -1.37 1.36 -6.94
N GLY A 46 -2.37 0.74 -6.31
CA GLY A 46 -2.19 -0.45 -5.46
C GLY A 46 -1.35 -0.19 -4.22
N ALA A 47 -1.34 1.04 -3.68
CA ALA A 47 -0.51 1.42 -2.54
C ALA A 47 -0.85 0.63 -1.28
N ILE A 48 -2.13 0.38 -1.01
CA ILE A 48 -2.58 -0.37 0.16
C ILE A 48 -2.16 -1.84 0.02
N GLY A 49 -2.34 -2.42 -1.18
CA GLY A 49 -1.93 -3.80 -1.46
C GLY A 49 -0.43 -4.01 -1.36
N VAL A 50 0.36 -3.18 -2.05
CA VAL A 50 1.82 -3.32 -2.12
C VAL A 50 2.49 -2.86 -0.83
N HIS A 51 2.16 -1.68 -0.31
CA HIS A 51 2.87 -1.10 0.83
C HIS A 51 2.22 -1.46 2.16
N GLY A 52 0.89 -1.32 2.27
CA GLY A 52 0.17 -1.66 3.48
C GLY A 52 0.25 -3.15 3.81
N LEU A 53 -0.26 -4.00 2.91
CA LEU A 53 -0.38 -5.43 3.16
C LEU A 53 0.96 -6.18 3.07
N CYS A 54 1.76 -5.99 2.01
CA CYS A 54 3.07 -6.66 1.96
C CYS A 54 4.06 -6.10 2.97
N GLY A 55 4.00 -4.80 3.31
CA GLY A 55 4.85 -4.21 4.34
C GLY A 55 4.54 -4.74 5.74
N ALA A 56 3.24 -4.84 6.09
CA ALA A 56 2.81 -5.46 7.33
C ALA A 56 3.22 -6.94 7.42
N LEU A 57 2.96 -7.71 6.35
CA LEU A 57 3.36 -9.12 6.27
C LEU A 57 4.87 -9.29 6.44
N GLY A 58 5.66 -8.48 5.74
CA GLY A 58 7.12 -8.47 5.85
C GLY A 58 7.60 -8.22 7.28
N THR A 59 6.97 -7.26 7.96
CA THR A 59 7.29 -6.92 9.35
C THR A 59 6.92 -8.05 10.31
N PHE A 60 5.78 -8.73 10.13
CA PHE A 60 5.46 -9.94 10.89
C PHE A 60 6.48 -11.06 10.62
N CYS A 61 6.90 -11.22 9.37
CA CYS A 61 7.90 -12.21 8.98
C CYS A 61 9.27 -11.97 9.64
N VAL A 62 9.64 -10.74 10.01
CA VAL A 62 10.84 -10.49 10.83
C VAL A 62 10.78 -11.27 12.14
N GLY A 63 9.65 -11.23 12.83
CA GLY A 63 9.45 -11.97 14.09
C GLY A 63 9.51 -13.50 13.93
N ILE A 64 9.38 -14.00 12.71
CA ILE A 64 9.39 -15.43 12.39
C ILE A 64 10.78 -15.87 11.92
N PHE A 65 11.36 -15.11 10.98
CA PHE A 65 12.52 -15.50 10.18
C PHE A 65 13.83 -14.79 10.53
N ALA A 66 13.85 -13.86 11.49
CA ALA A 66 15.11 -13.28 11.97
C ALA A 66 16.02 -14.39 12.52
N THR A 67 17.27 -14.42 12.06
CA THR A 67 18.24 -15.47 12.43
C THR A 67 18.68 -15.38 13.88
N ASP A 68 18.54 -14.20 14.48
CA ASP A 68 18.67 -13.96 15.91
C ASP A 68 17.30 -13.56 16.49
N GLY A 69 16.84 -14.26 17.53
CA GLY A 69 15.58 -13.96 18.21
C GLY A 69 14.27 -14.29 17.46
N GLY A 70 14.32 -14.73 16.20
CA GLY A 70 13.13 -15.14 15.46
C GLY A 70 12.51 -16.45 15.94
N LEU A 71 11.19 -16.62 15.73
CA LEU A 71 10.43 -17.78 16.18
C LEU A 71 11.00 -19.11 15.66
N LEU A 72 11.37 -19.17 14.38
CA LEU A 72 11.93 -20.39 13.77
C LEU A 72 13.40 -20.65 14.14
N TYR A 73 14.04 -19.68 14.80
CA TYR A 73 15.42 -19.75 15.26
C TYR A 73 15.52 -19.88 16.78
N GLY A 74 14.42 -20.23 17.46
CA GLY A 74 14.40 -20.54 18.89
C GLY A 74 14.22 -19.33 19.82
N GLY A 75 14.00 -18.12 19.28
CA GLY A 75 13.78 -16.90 20.08
C GLY A 75 12.40 -16.80 20.74
N GLY A 76 11.51 -17.76 20.48
CA GLY A 76 10.13 -17.76 20.99
C GLY A 76 9.26 -16.69 20.33
N VAL A 77 8.17 -16.30 21.00
CA VAL A 77 7.15 -15.40 20.42
C VAL A 77 7.42 -13.91 20.66
N SER A 78 8.44 -13.57 21.45
CA SER A 78 8.65 -12.18 21.90
C SER A 78 8.89 -11.22 20.73
N LEU A 79 9.80 -11.55 19.82
CA LEU A 79 10.09 -10.72 18.65
C LEU A 79 8.86 -10.57 17.75
N LEU A 80 8.13 -11.66 17.48
CA LEU A 80 6.87 -11.60 16.73
C LEU A 80 5.84 -10.66 17.37
N MET A 81 5.67 -10.72 18.70
CA MET A 81 4.73 -9.83 19.40
C MET A 81 5.17 -8.36 19.33
N ILE A 82 6.48 -8.08 19.43
CA ILE A 82 7.03 -6.72 19.29
C ILE A 82 6.78 -6.20 17.86
N GLN A 83 7.09 -7.00 16.84
CA GLN A 83 6.84 -6.63 15.45
C GLN A 83 5.35 -6.41 15.18
N SER A 84 4.49 -7.27 15.73
CA SER A 84 3.04 -7.12 15.61
C SER A 84 2.55 -5.83 16.26
N LEU A 85 3.01 -5.53 17.46
CA LEU A 85 2.70 -4.26 18.14
C LEU A 85 3.13 -3.07 17.28
N GLY A 86 4.33 -3.11 16.68
CA GLY A 86 4.83 -2.06 15.79
C GLY A 86 3.92 -1.85 14.58
N VAL A 87 3.52 -2.92 13.89
CA VAL A 87 2.60 -2.83 12.74
C VAL A 87 1.28 -2.17 13.14
N PHE A 88 0.65 -2.63 14.23
CA PHE A 88 -0.63 -2.07 14.65
C PHE A 88 -0.50 -0.64 15.16
N ALA A 89 0.58 -0.31 15.89
CA ALA A 89 0.83 1.06 16.34
C ALA A 89 0.98 2.03 15.16
N VAL A 90 1.78 1.67 14.16
CA VAL A 90 1.98 2.48 12.95
C VAL A 90 0.70 2.56 12.12
N ALA A 91 -0.04 1.46 11.97
CA ALA A 91 -1.31 1.47 11.26
C ALA A 91 -2.34 2.37 11.95
N THR A 92 -2.51 2.27 13.27
CA THR A 92 -3.43 3.12 14.04
C THR A 92 -3.03 4.59 13.94
N TRP A 93 -1.75 4.91 14.13
CA TRP A 93 -1.26 6.28 13.98
C TRP A 93 -1.56 6.81 12.57
N THR A 94 -1.11 6.10 11.54
CA THR A 94 -1.19 6.56 10.15
C THR A 94 -2.63 6.70 9.68
N LEU A 95 -3.50 5.71 9.97
CA LEU A 95 -4.91 5.78 9.57
C LEU A 95 -5.64 6.92 10.29
N SER A 96 -5.40 7.10 11.59
CA SER A 96 -6.07 8.15 12.35
C SER A 96 -5.60 9.55 11.94
N THR A 97 -4.30 9.79 11.86
CA THR A 97 -3.77 11.12 11.51
C THR A 97 -4.08 11.51 10.08
N THR A 98 -3.94 10.56 9.14
CA THR A 98 -4.21 10.82 7.72
C THR A 98 -5.70 11.04 7.48
N TYR A 99 -6.57 10.28 8.14
CA TYR A 99 -8.02 10.51 8.05
C TYR A 99 -8.39 11.91 8.54
N VAL A 100 -7.90 12.31 9.72
CA VAL A 100 -8.16 13.65 10.27
C VAL A 100 -7.63 14.74 9.34
N LEU A 101 -6.40 14.60 8.85
CA LEU A 101 -5.78 15.57 7.94
C LEU A 101 -6.56 15.71 6.63
N PHE A 102 -6.81 14.61 5.93
CA PHE A 102 -7.50 14.63 4.64
C PHE A 102 -8.94 15.07 4.80
N LYS A 103 -9.61 14.71 5.91
CA LYS A 103 -10.96 15.22 6.17
C LYS A 103 -10.97 16.73 6.45
N ALA A 104 -9.95 17.24 7.15
CA ALA A 104 -9.83 18.68 7.36
C ALA A 104 -9.63 19.42 6.02
N ILE A 105 -8.73 18.92 5.15
CA ILE A 105 -8.48 19.50 3.82
C ILE A 105 -9.76 19.49 2.96
N ASP A 106 -10.45 18.34 2.93
CA ASP A 106 -11.72 18.15 2.22
C ASP A 106 -12.80 19.15 2.67
N LEU A 107 -12.87 19.47 3.96
CA LEU A 107 -13.82 20.42 4.50
C LEU A 107 -13.43 21.90 4.30
N THR A 108 -12.14 22.20 4.08
CA THR A 108 -11.67 23.60 3.98
C THR A 108 -11.45 24.07 2.56
N VAL A 109 -10.70 23.32 1.76
CA VAL A 109 -10.28 23.72 0.41
C VAL A 109 -10.72 22.71 -0.66
N GLY A 110 -11.16 21.52 -0.25
CA GLY A 110 -11.47 20.41 -1.15
C GLY A 110 -10.24 19.54 -1.41
N LEU A 111 -10.44 18.22 -1.44
CA LEU A 111 -9.36 17.24 -1.68
C LEU A 111 -9.41 16.64 -3.10
N ARG A 112 -10.61 16.48 -3.67
CA ARG A 112 -10.83 15.91 -5.01
C ARG A 112 -11.36 17.02 -5.93
N VAL A 113 -10.93 16.98 -7.20
CA VAL A 113 -11.47 17.85 -8.26
C VAL A 113 -12.94 17.55 -8.53
N SER A 114 -13.60 18.42 -9.31
CA SER A 114 -14.97 18.16 -9.73
C SER A 114 -15.07 16.95 -10.68
N GLU A 115 -16.25 16.34 -10.77
CA GLU A 115 -16.49 15.19 -11.68
C GLU A 115 -16.28 15.56 -13.16
N GLU A 116 -16.55 16.82 -13.52
CA GLU A 116 -16.29 17.35 -14.87
C GLU A 116 -14.79 17.42 -15.16
N GLU A 117 -14.00 17.99 -14.25
CA GLU A 117 -12.53 18.05 -14.37
C GLU A 117 -11.90 16.65 -14.35
N GLU A 118 -12.41 15.76 -13.49
CA GLU A 118 -11.96 14.36 -13.43
C GLU A 118 -12.21 13.61 -14.75
N THR A 119 -13.36 13.86 -15.39
CA THR A 119 -13.73 13.24 -16.68
C THR A 119 -12.97 13.85 -17.86
N SER A 120 -12.72 15.17 -17.84
CA SER A 120 -11.91 15.89 -18.83
C SER A 120 -10.45 15.44 -18.81
N GLY A 121 -9.94 15.19 -17.60
CA GLY A 121 -8.57 14.74 -17.33
C GLY A 121 -7.71 15.86 -16.76
N LEU A 122 -7.04 15.56 -15.64
CA LEU A 122 -6.20 16.50 -14.89
C LEU A 122 -5.03 17.07 -15.70
N ASP A 123 -4.54 16.36 -16.71
CA ASP A 123 -3.47 16.87 -17.58
C ASP A 123 -3.92 18.11 -18.36
N ILE A 124 -5.19 18.14 -18.79
CA ILE A 124 -5.77 19.27 -19.53
C ILE A 124 -6.11 20.40 -18.55
N GLU A 125 -6.83 20.08 -17.48
CA GLU A 125 -7.38 21.10 -16.57
C GLU A 125 -6.29 21.76 -15.69
N GLU A 126 -5.29 21.02 -15.21
CA GLU A 126 -4.25 21.55 -14.32
C GLU A 126 -2.98 21.97 -15.07
N HIS A 127 -2.66 21.32 -16.18
CA HIS A 127 -1.38 21.52 -16.87
C HIS A 127 -1.52 22.06 -18.30
N GLY A 128 -2.73 22.12 -18.86
CA GLY A 128 -2.98 22.64 -20.20
C GLY A 128 -2.33 21.80 -21.32
N ILE A 129 -2.07 20.52 -21.06
CA ILE A 129 -1.39 19.62 -21.99
C ILE A 129 -2.22 18.37 -22.26
N GLU A 130 -2.13 17.85 -23.48
CA GLU A 130 -2.58 16.49 -23.79
C GLU A 130 -1.39 15.54 -23.68
N SER A 131 -1.42 14.62 -22.71
CA SER A 131 -0.35 13.62 -22.52
C SER A 131 -0.27 12.58 -23.65
N TYR A 132 -1.35 12.39 -24.40
CA TYR A 132 -1.44 11.42 -25.50
C TYR A 132 -2.10 12.02 -26.73
N ALA A 133 -1.30 12.66 -27.59
CA ALA A 133 -1.76 13.45 -28.74
C ALA A 133 -2.62 12.71 -29.79
N ASP A 134 -2.73 11.37 -29.77
CA ASP A 134 -3.43 10.59 -30.81
C ASP A 134 -4.13 9.29 -30.32
N PHE A 135 -4.15 8.99 -29.01
CA PHE A 135 -4.67 7.71 -28.47
C PHE A 135 -5.85 7.85 -27.51
N ALA A 136 -6.17 9.06 -27.03
CA ALA A 136 -7.34 9.27 -26.20
C ALA A 136 -8.61 9.26 -27.09
N PRO A 137 -9.64 8.45 -26.77
CA PRO A 137 -10.92 8.56 -27.45
C PRO A 137 -11.46 9.97 -27.21
N ARG A 138 -11.47 10.81 -28.26
CA ARG A 138 -12.15 12.11 -28.23
C ARG A 138 -13.61 11.86 -27.84
N ILE A 139 -13.98 12.18 -26.60
CA ILE A 139 -15.38 12.38 -26.25
C ILE A 139 -15.79 13.64 -27.00
N LEU A 140 -16.36 13.44 -28.19
CA LEU A 140 -17.02 14.50 -28.93
C LEU A 140 -18.21 14.92 -28.07
N TYR A 141 -18.02 15.96 -27.26
CA TYR A 141 -19.12 16.75 -26.74
C TYR A 141 -19.83 17.37 -27.95
N ILE A 142 -20.82 16.65 -28.48
CA ILE A 142 -21.81 17.22 -29.37
C ILE A 142 -22.63 18.17 -28.49
N LYS A 143 -22.27 19.45 -28.53
CA LYS A 143 -23.22 20.52 -28.24
C LYS A 143 -24.12 20.72 -29.45
#